data_AF-A0AAV8VYW7-F1
#
_entry.id   AF-A0AAV8VYW7-F1
#
_cell.length_a   1.000
_cell.length_b   1.000
_cell.length_c   1.000
_cell.angle_alpha   90.00
_cell.angle_beta   90.00
_cell.angle_gamma   90.00
#
_symmetry.space_group_name_H-M   'P 1'
#
loop_
_entity.id
_entity.type
_entity.pdbx_description
1 polymer ?
#
loop_
_entity_poly.entity_id
_entity_poly.type
_entity_poly.pdbx_seq_one_letter_code
_entity_poly.pdbx_strand_id
1 'polypeptide(L)'
;MPPSTATTLEDEEVDEVTFCEQKNKTTKTNSTNSRTVLILKFQVSKLKAKQNQSTFTMGHGFGQLYKLRGIITYRLSPFEQRAFAGVISKGIPNTLRRISESIFYVVPPLAIGYLVYDQAEKEHERLMRKNPADYENDK
;
A
#
# COMPACT_ATOMS: atom_id res chain seq x y z
N MET A 1 23.98 26.76 -27.30
CA MET A 1 24.17 27.93 -28.19
C MET A 1 23.09 27.85 -29.27
N PRO A 2 22.10 28.77 -29.33
CA PRO A 2 20.95 28.67 -30.24
C PRO A 2 21.07 29.59 -31.47
N PRO A 3 20.29 29.32 -32.52
CA PRO A 3 19.49 30.35 -33.23
C PRO A 3 18.05 29.84 -33.45
N SER A 4 17.00 30.56 -33.86
CA SER A 4 16.60 31.98 -34.02
C SER A 4 15.09 31.94 -34.37
N THR A 5 14.31 32.81 -33.73
CA THR A 5 13.00 33.47 -34.00
C THR A 5 12.19 33.23 -35.31
N ALA A 6 10.84 33.11 -35.19
CA ALA A 6 9.74 33.73 -36.01
C ALA A 6 8.39 32.96 -35.83
N THR A 7 7.38 33.43 -35.06
CA THR A 7 6.19 34.29 -35.39
C THR A 7 5.02 33.64 -36.15
N THR A 8 3.81 33.64 -35.54
CA THR A 8 2.44 34.02 -36.04
C THR A 8 1.43 33.64 -34.93
N LEU A 9 0.81 34.54 -34.14
CA LEU A 9 -0.25 35.54 -34.41
C LEU A 9 -1.63 34.95 -34.77
N GLU A 10 -2.59 35.21 -33.85
CA GLU A 10 -4.06 35.33 -33.94
C GLU A 10 -4.82 34.05 -34.39
N ASP A 11 -5.95 33.61 -33.84
CA ASP A 11 -7.24 34.29 -33.65
C ASP A 11 -8.14 33.57 -32.60
N GLU A 12 -9.03 34.36 -31.97
CA GLU A 12 -10.37 34.06 -31.38
C GLU A 12 -10.50 32.96 -30.29
N GLU A 13 -10.86 33.23 -29.02
CA GLU A 13 -12.07 33.89 -28.46
C GLU A 13 -13.40 33.15 -28.73
N VAL A 14 -14.30 33.23 -27.74
CA VAL A 14 -15.73 32.88 -27.73
C VAL A 14 -16.13 31.60 -26.95
N ASP A 15 -16.21 31.83 -25.64
CA ASP A 15 -17.43 31.77 -24.82
C ASP A 15 -17.98 30.47 -24.21
N GLU A 16 -18.14 30.61 -22.89
CA GLU A 16 -19.08 29.92 -22.01
C GLU A 16 -20.45 29.68 -22.65
N VAL A 17 -20.99 28.48 -22.44
CA VAL A 17 -22.44 28.29 -22.42
C VAL A 17 -22.83 27.51 -21.17
N THR A 18 -23.27 28.29 -20.18
CA THR A 18 -24.14 27.91 -19.09
C THR A 18 -25.36 27.16 -19.64
N PHE A 19 -25.64 25.95 -19.16
CA PHE A 19 -26.89 25.26 -19.49
C PHE A 19 -27.86 25.27 -18.30
N CYS A 20 -29.06 25.76 -18.62
CA CYS A 20 -30.12 26.18 -17.74
C CYS A 20 -30.79 25.09 -16.90
N GLU A 21 -31.21 25.56 -15.74
CA GLU A 21 -32.27 25.09 -14.87
C GLU A 21 -33.55 24.69 -15.63
N GLN A 22 -34.03 23.46 -15.41
CA GLN A 22 -35.36 23.01 -15.83
C GLN A 22 -36.26 22.82 -14.60
N LYS A 23 -37.25 23.71 -14.47
CA LYS A 23 -38.32 23.67 -13.47
C LYS A 23 -39.46 22.78 -13.96
N ASN A 24 -39.71 21.69 -13.24
CA ASN A 24 -40.89 20.86 -13.48
C ASN A 24 -41.85 20.99 -12.28
N LYS A 25 -42.96 21.71 -12.48
CA LYS A 25 -44.10 21.77 -11.54
C LYS A 25 -44.98 20.53 -11.73
N THR A 26 -45.34 19.85 -10.64
CA THR A 26 -46.58 19.07 -10.57
C THR A 26 -47.23 19.23 -9.20
N THR A 27 -48.54 19.38 -9.21
CA THR A 27 -49.43 19.82 -8.13
C THR A 27 -49.95 18.69 -7.23
N LYS A 28 -49.93 18.97 -5.91
CA LYS A 28 -50.85 18.65 -4.79
C LYS A 28 -51.56 17.28 -4.64
N THR A 29 -51.76 16.95 -3.35
CA THR A 29 -52.72 16.03 -2.68
C THR A 29 -52.24 14.59 -2.47
N ASN A 30 -52.42 13.90 -1.33
CA ASN A 30 -52.99 14.18 -0.01
C ASN A 30 -52.33 13.21 0.99
N SER A 31 -52.05 13.72 2.20
CA SER A 31 -52.10 13.01 3.49
C SER A 31 -52.17 11.48 3.44
N THR A 32 -51.06 10.78 3.74
CA THR A 32 -51.08 9.53 4.53
C THR A 32 -49.68 9.27 5.13
N ASN A 33 -49.59 9.41 6.46
CA ASN A 33 -48.55 8.93 7.37
C ASN A 33 -47.10 8.80 6.87
N SER A 34 -46.33 9.88 7.07
CA SER A 34 -44.88 10.03 6.80
C SER A 34 -43.99 8.94 7.41
N ARG A 35 -44.47 8.16 8.41
CA ARG A 35 -43.69 7.12 9.09
C ARG A 35 -43.53 5.83 8.28
N THR A 36 -44.58 5.36 7.60
CA THR A 36 -44.49 4.13 6.79
C THR A 36 -43.73 4.36 5.48
N VAL A 37 -43.87 5.54 4.87
CA VAL A 37 -43.13 5.91 3.65
C VAL A 37 -41.64 6.07 3.93
N LEU A 38 -41.24 6.62 5.09
CA LEU A 38 -39.83 6.70 5.48
C LEU A 38 -39.22 5.32 5.73
N ILE A 39 -39.94 4.42 6.43
CA ILE A 39 -39.45 3.05 6.68
C ILE A 39 -39.32 2.27 5.38
N LEU A 40 -40.29 2.37 4.46
CA LEU A 40 -40.22 1.70 3.16
C LEU A 40 -39.14 2.32 2.25
N LYS A 41 -38.96 3.64 2.25
CA LYS A 41 -37.85 4.28 1.52
C LYS A 41 -36.47 3.93 2.10
N PHE A 42 -36.37 3.74 3.42
CA PHE A 42 -35.13 3.33 4.10
C PHE A 42 -34.76 1.86 3.81
N GLN A 43 -35.74 0.97 3.65
CA GLN A 43 -35.51 -0.40 3.17
C GLN A 43 -35.12 -0.46 1.69
N VAL A 44 -35.77 0.33 0.83
CA VAL A 44 -35.45 0.37 -0.62
C VAL A 44 -34.05 0.93 -0.89
N SER A 45 -33.55 1.89 -0.10
CA SER A 45 -32.19 2.41 -0.25
C SER A 45 -31.11 1.40 0.18
N LYS A 46 -31.39 0.53 1.16
CA LYS A 46 -30.50 -0.55 1.60
C LYS A 46 -30.33 -1.68 0.56
N LEU A 47 -31.29 -1.86 -0.34
CA LEU A 47 -31.24 -2.88 -1.41
C LEU A 47 -30.62 -2.37 -2.72
N LYS A 48 -30.30 -1.08 -2.82
CA LYS A 48 -29.69 -0.48 -4.02
C LYS A 48 -28.18 -0.29 -3.92
N ALA A 49 -27.53 -0.92 -2.94
CA ALA A 49 -26.09 -1.16 -3.01
C ALA A 49 -25.84 -2.42 -3.84
N LYS A 50 -26.21 -2.35 -5.13
CA LYS A 50 -25.80 -3.33 -6.12
C LYS A 50 -24.29 -3.17 -6.25
N GLN A 51 -23.57 -4.05 -5.58
CA GLN A 51 -22.20 -4.44 -5.90
C GLN A 51 -22.03 -4.36 -7.42
N ASN A 52 -21.38 -3.29 -7.91
CA ASN A 52 -20.60 -3.37 -9.13
C ASN A 52 -19.34 -4.17 -8.79
N GLN A 53 -19.54 -5.41 -8.35
CA GLN A 53 -18.50 -6.40 -8.36
C GLN A 53 -18.35 -6.75 -9.83
N SER A 54 -17.39 -6.10 -10.48
CA SER A 54 -16.81 -6.63 -11.69
C SER A 54 -16.56 -8.11 -11.47
N THR A 55 -17.25 -8.95 -12.22
CA THR A 55 -16.95 -10.38 -12.33
C THR A 55 -15.45 -10.48 -12.54
N PHE A 56 -14.73 -11.03 -11.56
CA PHE A 56 -13.30 -11.27 -11.66
C PHE A 56 -13.09 -12.42 -12.65
N THR A 57 -13.21 -12.08 -13.93
CA THR A 57 -12.76 -12.94 -15.01
C THR A 57 -11.25 -13.04 -14.83
N MET A 58 -10.77 -14.21 -14.42
CA MET A 58 -9.35 -14.54 -14.38
C MET A 58 -8.81 -14.64 -15.81
N GLY A 59 -8.76 -13.52 -16.53
CA GLY A 59 -8.01 -13.36 -17.76
C GLY A 59 -6.53 -13.27 -17.41
N HIS A 60 -5.89 -14.41 -17.17
CA HIS A 60 -4.45 -14.51 -16.94
C HIS A 60 -3.71 -14.40 -18.30
N GLY A 61 -3.66 -13.19 -18.86
CA GLY A 61 -2.94 -12.90 -20.10
C GLY A 61 -2.67 -11.40 -20.29
N PHE A 62 -1.61 -11.07 -21.03
CA PHE A 62 -1.31 -9.69 -21.38
C PHE A 62 -2.49 -9.05 -22.11
N GLY A 63 -2.86 -7.82 -21.70
CA GLY A 63 -3.96 -7.05 -22.29
C GLY A 63 -5.30 -7.11 -21.54
N GLN A 64 -5.49 -8.04 -20.60
CA GLN A 64 -6.77 -8.19 -19.86
C GLN A 64 -6.71 -7.78 -18.38
N LEU A 65 -5.57 -7.26 -17.89
CA LEU A 65 -5.32 -7.03 -16.46
C LEU A 65 -6.00 -5.77 -15.90
N TYR A 66 -5.79 -4.61 -16.53
CA TYR A 66 -6.31 -3.33 -16.03
C TYR A 66 -6.41 -2.28 -17.15
N LYS A 67 -7.42 -1.40 -17.08
CA LYS A 67 -7.59 -0.28 -18.02
C LYS A 67 -6.78 0.93 -17.53
N LEU A 68 -5.54 1.06 -18.02
CA LEU A 68 -4.64 2.18 -17.72
C LEU A 68 -4.70 3.22 -18.87
N ARG A 69 -4.86 4.50 -18.55
CA ARG A 69 -4.84 5.60 -19.54
C ARG A 69 -3.91 6.72 -19.07
N GLY A 70 -3.16 7.33 -19.98
CA GLY A 70 -2.39 8.56 -19.71
C GLY A 70 -1.04 8.39 -18.99
N ILE A 71 -0.43 7.20 -18.99
CA ILE A 71 0.91 6.99 -18.41
C ILE A 71 1.94 6.84 -19.52
N ILE A 72 2.95 7.71 -19.54
CA ILE A 72 4.06 7.68 -20.48
C ILE A 72 5.31 7.23 -19.72
N THR A 73 5.94 6.14 -20.15
CA THR A 73 7.16 5.61 -19.52
C THR A 73 8.33 5.63 -20.50
N TYR A 74 9.46 6.20 -20.08
CA TYR A 74 10.69 6.22 -20.86
C TYR A 74 11.66 5.15 -20.38
N ARG A 75 12.41 4.56 -21.32
CA ARG A 75 13.41 3.52 -21.06
C ARG A 75 14.60 3.76 -22.00
N LEU A 76 15.81 3.51 -21.51
CA LEU A 76 17.03 3.51 -22.32
C LEU A 76 17.36 2.08 -22.75
N SER A 77 18.01 1.89 -23.90
CA SER A 77 18.46 0.56 -24.34
C SER A 77 19.45 -0.04 -23.32
N PRO A 78 19.41 -1.36 -23.03
CA PRO A 78 20.34 -1.99 -22.08
C PRO A 78 21.82 -1.81 -22.47
N PHE A 79 22.12 -1.70 -23.76
CA PHE A 79 23.49 -1.50 -24.26
C PHE A 79 24.04 -0.08 -24.01
N GLU A 80 23.18 0.86 -23.67
CA GLU A 80 23.54 2.24 -23.33
C GLU A 80 23.56 2.48 -21.81
N GLN A 81 23.03 1.53 -21.03
CA GLN A 81 23.03 1.59 -19.58
C GLN A 81 24.30 0.98 -19.00
N ARG A 82 24.83 1.60 -17.94
CA ARG A 82 25.89 0.99 -17.14
C ARG A 82 25.26 0.06 -16.09
N ALA A 83 25.51 -1.24 -16.19
CA ALA A 83 24.90 -2.25 -15.31
C ALA A 83 25.11 -2.00 -13.80
N PHE A 84 26.24 -1.40 -13.42
CA PHE A 84 26.58 -1.09 -12.02
C PHE A 84 26.62 0.42 -11.73
N ALA A 85 25.87 1.23 -12.47
CA ALA A 85 25.75 2.65 -12.17
C ALA A 85 25.27 2.87 -10.72
N GLY A 86 26.04 3.63 -9.94
CA GLY A 86 25.62 4.06 -8.60
C GLY A 86 25.59 2.97 -7.53
N VAL A 87 26.17 1.78 -7.75
CA VAL A 87 26.19 0.70 -6.74
C VAL A 87 26.86 1.16 -5.44
N ILE A 88 28.01 1.81 -5.53
CA ILE A 88 28.75 2.26 -4.34
C ILE A 88 28.10 3.50 -3.73
N SER A 89 27.77 4.50 -4.55
CA SER A 89 27.29 5.80 -4.04
C SER A 89 25.82 5.81 -3.61
N LYS A 90 24.97 4.97 -4.22
CA LYS A 90 23.53 4.90 -3.93
C LYS A 90 23.11 3.53 -3.43
N GLY A 91 23.68 2.45 -3.97
CA GLY A 91 23.35 1.08 -3.58
C GLY A 91 23.70 0.78 -2.12
N ILE A 92 24.96 0.94 -1.73
CA ILE A 92 25.43 0.67 -0.35
C ILE A 92 24.64 1.46 0.70
N PRO A 93 24.53 2.80 0.64
CA PRO A 93 23.78 3.54 1.65
C PRO A 93 22.29 3.17 1.68
N ASN A 94 21.68 2.85 0.54
CA ASN A 94 20.30 2.38 0.51
C ASN A 94 20.14 0.99 1.14
N THR A 95 21.09 0.07 0.91
CA THR A 95 21.07 -1.25 1.54
C THR A 95 21.26 -1.15 3.05
N LEU A 96 22.18 -0.32 3.52
CA LEU A 96 22.37 -0.07 4.96
C LEU A 96 21.12 0.53 5.61
N ARG A 97 20.47 1.50 4.94
CA ARG A 97 19.17 2.02 5.40
C ARG A 97 18.13 0.91 5.53
N ARG A 98 17.99 0.04 4.53
CA ARG A 98 17.03 -1.09 4.56
C ARG A 98 17.32 -2.07 5.68
N ILE A 99 18.59 -2.37 5.94
CA ILE A 99 19.00 -3.23 7.06
C ILE A 99 18.68 -2.55 8.39
N SER A 100 18.96 -1.25 8.53
CA SER A 100 18.65 -0.51 9.77
C SER A 100 17.17 -0.49 10.11
N GLU A 101 16.29 -0.46 9.11
CA GLU A 101 14.84 -0.50 9.29
C GLU A 101 14.33 -1.87 9.76
N SER A 102 15.01 -2.96 9.37
CA SER A 102 14.61 -4.32 9.74
C SER A 102 15.30 -4.85 11.00
N ILE A 103 16.45 -4.29 11.39
CA ILE A 103 17.23 -4.71 12.56
C ILE A 103 16.37 -4.79 13.82
N PHE A 104 15.51 -3.81 14.08
CA PHE A 104 14.70 -3.79 15.30
C PHE A 104 13.61 -4.87 15.35
N TYR A 105 13.25 -5.47 14.23
CA TYR A 105 12.29 -6.58 14.22
C TYR A 105 12.99 -7.93 14.35
N VAL A 106 14.19 -8.06 13.80
CA VAL A 106 14.92 -9.34 13.73
C VAL A 106 15.85 -9.55 14.92
N VAL A 107 16.52 -8.49 15.40
CA VAL A 107 17.53 -8.59 16.45
C VAL A 107 16.95 -8.93 17.83
N PRO A 108 15.83 -8.34 18.31
CA PRO A 108 15.32 -8.66 19.64
C PRO A 108 15.00 -10.15 19.86
N PRO A 109 14.26 -10.86 18.99
CA PRO A 109 14.01 -12.28 19.20
C PRO A 109 15.28 -13.13 19.10
N LEU A 110 16.22 -12.78 18.22
CA LEU A 110 17.51 -13.48 18.13
C LEU A 110 18.37 -13.29 19.38
N ALA A 111 18.42 -12.06 19.92
CA ALA A 111 19.15 -11.77 21.15
C ALA A 111 18.57 -12.52 22.35
N ILE A 112 17.24 -12.55 22.48
CA ILE A 112 16.57 -13.31 23.53
C ILE A 112 16.87 -14.80 23.39
N GLY A 113 16.77 -15.35 22.18
CA GLY A 113 17.10 -16.76 21.92
C GLY A 113 18.54 -17.11 22.32
N TYR A 114 19.49 -16.23 22.01
CA TYR A 114 20.89 -16.41 22.39
C TYR A 114 21.10 -16.35 23.90
N LEU A 115 20.44 -15.42 24.60
CA LEU A 115 20.53 -15.32 26.06
C LEU A 115 19.98 -16.57 26.75
N VAL A 116 18.84 -17.11 26.27
CA VAL A 116 18.26 -18.34 26.81
C VAL A 116 19.19 -19.53 26.57
N TYR A 117 19.80 -19.63 25.39
CA TYR A 117 20.77 -20.68 25.07
C TYR A 117 21.97 -20.64 26.02
N ASP A 118 22.58 -19.47 26.20
CA ASP A 118 23.75 -19.29 27.07
C ASP A 118 23.43 -19.60 28.55
N GLN A 119 22.25 -19.21 29.04
CA GLN A 119 21.82 -19.55 30.40
C GLN A 119 21.56 -21.06 30.57
N ALA A 120 20.93 -21.70 29.59
CA ALA A 120 20.64 -23.13 29.65
C ALA A 120 21.92 -23.96 29.72
N GLU A 121 22.93 -23.61 28.91
CA GLU A 121 24.22 -24.31 28.90
C GLU A 121 24.96 -24.13 30.24
N LYS A 122 25.00 -22.90 30.78
CA LYS A 122 25.63 -22.59 32.06
C LYS A 122 24.99 -23.31 33.24
N GLU A 123 23.66 -23.35 33.29
CA GLU A 123 22.95 -24.08 34.33
C GLU A 123 23.13 -25.60 34.19
N HIS A 124 23.15 -26.12 32.95
CA HIS A 124 23.43 -27.53 32.71
C HIS A 124 24.82 -27.92 33.24
N GLU A 125 25.85 -27.16 32.91
CA GLU A 125 27.20 -27.37 33.44
C GLU A 125 27.26 -27.26 34.97
N ARG A 126 26.55 -26.29 35.56
CA ARG A 126 26.50 -26.10 37.01
C ARG A 126 25.88 -27.29 37.72
N LEU A 127 24.77 -27.81 37.20
CA LEU A 127 24.03 -28.94 37.77
C LEU A 127 24.76 -30.28 37.61
N MET A 128 25.59 -30.41 36.57
CA MET A 128 26.43 -31.60 36.36
C MET A 128 27.62 -31.66 37.33
N ARG A 129 27.96 -30.57 38.03
CA ARG A 129 29.01 -30.58 39.05
C ARG A 129 28.46 -31.10 40.38
N LYS A 130 29.27 -31.93 41.05
CA LYS A 130 28.97 -32.44 42.39
C LYS A 130 28.97 -31.29 43.40
N ASN A 131 27.99 -31.28 44.30
CA ASN A 131 27.93 -30.32 45.39
C ASN A 131 28.75 -30.83 46.59
N PRO A 132 29.74 -30.07 47.10
CA PRO A 132 30.55 -30.51 48.24
C PRO A 132 29.76 -30.62 49.55
N ALA A 133 28.67 -29.84 49.72
CA ALA A 133 27.87 -29.83 50.94
C ALA A 133 27.13 -31.17 51.21
N ASP A 134 26.93 -31.98 50.17
CA ASP A 134 26.22 -33.25 50.28
C ASP A 134 27.08 -34.34 50.98
N TYR A 135 28.39 -34.10 51.15
CA TYR A 135 29.34 -35.06 51.72
C TYR A 135 29.82 -34.67 53.14
N GLU A 136 29.28 -33.61 53.74
CA GLU A 136 29.77 -33.09 55.03
C GLU A 136 29.40 -33.99 56.23
N ASN A 137 28.31 -34.76 56.13
CA ASN A 137 27.78 -35.60 57.22
C ASN A 137 27.85 -37.12 56.95
N ASP A 138 28.53 -37.53 55.86
CA ASP A 138 28.71 -38.94 55.52
C ASP A 138 29.97 -39.45 56.24
N LYS A 139 29.78 -40.09 57.39
CA LYS A 139 30.83 -40.65 58.26
C LYS A 139 30.59 -42.13 58.54
#